data_AF-A0A1Z8STF5-F1
#
_entry.id   AF-A0A1Z8STF5-F1
#
_cell.length_a   1.000
_cell.length_b   1.000
_cell.length_c   1.000
_cell.angle_alpha   90.00
_cell.angle_beta   90.00
_cell.angle_gamma   90.00
#
_symmetry.space_group_name_H-M   'P 1'
#
loop_
_entity.id
_entity.type
_entity.pdbx_description
1 polymer ?
#
loop_
_entity_poly.entity_id
_entity_poly.type
_entity_poly.pdbx_seq_one_letter_code
_entity_poly.pdbx_strand_id
1 'polypeptide(L)'
;MSESTQEYEKTEEPKEDEELPFDAVDLMLEGNLQAQINYSMVKAMAKALDEKAAILINAEVNFKPEADESFAEVAMPEIEAMAQVIVDGCVNFSKIRFWEACETAQVAWEETKDENGEVVQRVPYGDPLDPPREGNRLLSNVEKIESWMKQVHKVHEEKGMGWVSPYGCPEDGQQAFDNRAKCLEELSTIIDGINSNFDS
;
A
#
# COMPACT_ATOMS: atom_id res chain seq x y z
N MET A 1 48.51 -20.04 -47.20
CA MET A 1 48.32 -20.62 -45.87
C MET A 1 48.18 -19.43 -44.93
N SER A 2 46.96 -18.86 -44.87
CA SER A 2 46.00 -19.06 -43.76
C SER A 2 46.30 -18.02 -42.67
N GLU A 3 45.41 -17.18 -42.18
CA GLU A 3 43.95 -17.10 -42.21
C GLU A 3 43.56 -15.65 -41.87
N SER A 4 42.51 -15.15 -42.53
CA SER A 4 41.83 -13.90 -42.25
C SER A 4 40.94 -14.07 -41.02
N THR A 5 41.19 -13.34 -39.95
CA THR A 5 40.25 -13.23 -38.83
C THR A 5 39.33 -12.04 -39.10
N GLN A 6 38.12 -12.35 -39.58
CA GLN A 6 37.02 -11.38 -39.64
C GLN A 6 36.55 -11.13 -38.20
N GLU A 7 36.71 -9.90 -37.72
CA GLU A 7 36.00 -9.41 -36.54
C GLU A 7 34.52 -9.38 -36.90
N TYR A 8 33.74 -10.24 -36.25
CA TYR A 8 32.29 -10.17 -36.30
C TYR A 8 31.86 -8.93 -35.52
N GLU A 9 31.42 -7.90 -36.23
CA GLU A 9 30.55 -6.87 -35.66
C GLU A 9 29.34 -7.58 -35.06
N LYS A 10 29.31 -7.60 -33.73
CA LYS A 10 28.18 -8.07 -32.96
C LYS A 10 27.06 -7.07 -33.20
N THR A 11 26.20 -7.35 -34.16
CA THR A 11 24.94 -6.65 -34.37
C THR A 11 24.24 -6.63 -33.01
N GLU A 12 24.17 -5.47 -32.37
CA GLU A 12 23.30 -5.28 -31.22
C GLU A 12 21.89 -5.61 -31.72
N GLU A 13 21.34 -6.72 -31.23
CA GLU A 13 19.92 -7.00 -31.37
C GLU A 13 19.18 -5.75 -30.89
N PRO A 14 18.14 -5.29 -31.62
CA PRO A 14 17.38 -4.13 -31.20
C PRO A 14 16.91 -4.40 -29.78
N LYS A 15 17.28 -3.51 -28.86
CA LYS A 15 16.80 -3.53 -27.49
C LYS A 15 15.29 -3.79 -27.56
N GLU A 16 14.84 -4.90 -26.96
CA GLU A 16 13.43 -5.10 -26.66
C GLU A 16 12.92 -3.76 -26.16
N ASP A 17 11.89 -3.23 -26.83
CA ASP A 17 11.26 -1.97 -26.45
C ASP A 17 11.13 -1.99 -24.93
N GLU A 18 11.85 -1.09 -24.25
CA GLU A 18 11.55 -0.78 -22.85
C GLU A 18 10.14 -0.20 -22.91
N GLU A 19 9.13 -1.08 -22.85
CA GLU A 19 7.73 -0.71 -22.76
C GLU A 19 7.67 0.30 -21.63
N LEU A 20 7.44 1.57 -21.98
CA LEU A 20 7.23 2.62 -20.99
C LEU A 20 6.18 2.06 -20.04
N PRO A 21 6.45 1.94 -18.72
CA PRO A 21 5.52 1.32 -17.80
C PRO A 21 4.34 2.28 -17.63
N PHE A 22 3.36 2.18 -18.52
CA PHE A 22 2.13 2.96 -18.45
C PHE A 22 1.39 2.53 -17.19
N ASP A 23 1.04 3.48 -16.33
CA ASP A 23 0.15 3.19 -15.22
C ASP A 23 -1.30 3.20 -15.73
N ALA A 24 -2.02 2.10 -15.51
CA ALA A 24 -3.38 1.92 -16.02
C ALA A 24 -4.36 3.00 -15.53
N VAL A 25 -4.18 3.48 -14.30
CA VAL A 25 -5.01 4.53 -13.72
C VAL A 25 -4.62 5.88 -14.32
N ASP A 26 -3.34 6.15 -14.55
CA ASP A 26 -2.92 7.38 -15.27
C ASP A 26 -3.49 7.43 -16.70
N LEU A 27 -3.57 6.28 -17.38
CA LEU A 27 -4.22 6.16 -18.69
C LEU A 27 -5.73 6.45 -18.61
N MET A 28 -6.43 5.95 -17.58
CA MET A 28 -7.86 6.28 -17.37
C MET A 28 -8.09 7.77 -17.09
N LEU A 29 -7.10 8.44 -16.51
CA LEU A 29 -7.17 9.85 -16.13
C LEU A 29 -6.62 10.79 -17.22
N GLU A 30 -6.40 10.30 -18.44
CA GLU A 30 -5.90 11.12 -19.54
C GLU A 30 -6.76 12.38 -19.73
N GLY A 31 -6.12 13.55 -19.82
CA GLY A 31 -6.80 14.84 -19.87
C GLY A 31 -7.17 15.44 -18.51
N ASN A 32 -6.98 14.72 -17.40
CA ASN A 32 -7.17 15.20 -16.03
C ASN A 32 -5.85 15.23 -15.23
N LEU A 33 -4.99 16.21 -15.53
CA LEU A 33 -3.67 16.36 -14.91
C LEU A 33 -3.75 16.49 -13.37
N GLN A 34 -4.78 17.14 -12.84
CA GLN A 34 -4.94 17.27 -11.39
C GLN A 34 -5.15 15.91 -10.73
N ALA A 35 -5.99 15.04 -11.31
CA ALA A 35 -6.21 13.70 -10.79
C ALA A 35 -4.95 12.82 -10.92
N GLN A 36 -4.22 12.92 -12.03
CA GLN A 36 -2.95 12.19 -12.21
C GLN A 36 -1.90 12.58 -11.18
N ILE A 37 -1.75 13.87 -10.90
CA ILE A 37 -0.82 14.36 -9.86
C ILE A 37 -1.24 13.83 -8.48
N ASN A 38 -2.52 13.94 -8.14
CA ASN A 38 -3.04 13.45 -6.85
C ASN A 38 -2.80 11.93 -6.70
N TYR A 39 -3.14 11.15 -7.73
CA TYR A 39 -2.91 9.71 -7.75
C TYR A 39 -1.43 9.36 -7.58
N SER A 40 -0.53 10.02 -8.31
CA SER A 40 0.92 9.82 -8.19
C SER A 40 1.43 10.13 -6.77
N MET A 41 0.91 11.18 -6.12
CA MET A 41 1.25 11.50 -4.74
C MET A 41 0.75 10.41 -3.77
N VAL A 42 -0.50 9.97 -3.91
CA VAL A 42 -1.06 8.88 -3.09
C VAL A 42 -0.27 7.60 -3.28
N LYS A 43 0.04 7.22 -4.52
CA LYS A 43 0.85 6.04 -4.84
C LYS A 43 2.24 6.09 -4.20
N ALA A 44 2.90 7.25 -4.20
CA ALA A 44 4.19 7.42 -3.53
C ALA A 44 4.09 7.26 -2.00
N MET A 45 3.04 7.80 -1.39
CA MET A 45 2.76 7.63 0.04
C MET A 45 2.45 6.17 0.38
N ALA A 46 1.61 5.52 -0.44
CA ALA A 46 1.25 4.12 -0.32
C ALA A 46 2.49 3.22 -0.33
N LYS A 47 3.42 3.46 -1.28
CA LYS A 47 4.70 2.74 -1.34
C LYS A 47 5.54 2.94 -0.08
N ALA A 48 5.64 4.17 0.42
CA ALA A 48 6.41 4.45 1.63
C ALA A 48 5.81 3.75 2.87
N LEU A 49 4.47 3.70 2.98
CA LEU A 49 3.78 2.96 4.02
C LEU A 49 3.99 1.45 3.87
N ASP A 50 3.86 0.92 2.65
CA ASP A 50 4.02 -0.51 2.33
C ASP A 50 5.42 -1.01 2.68
N GLU A 51 6.47 -0.24 2.37
CA GLU A 51 7.84 -0.57 2.76
C GLU A 51 7.99 -0.74 4.29
N LYS A 52 7.25 0.04 5.10
CA LYS A 52 7.29 -0.08 6.57
C LYS A 52 6.39 -1.19 7.08
N ALA A 53 5.18 -1.31 6.53
CA ALA A 53 4.26 -2.39 6.87
C ALA A 53 4.88 -3.76 6.56
N ALA A 54 5.56 -3.91 5.43
CA ALA A 54 6.23 -5.14 5.03
C ALA A 54 7.27 -5.61 6.06
N ILE A 55 7.98 -4.69 6.75
CA ILE A 55 8.92 -5.06 7.81
C ILE A 55 8.18 -5.75 8.96
N LEU A 56 7.07 -5.18 9.43
CA LEU A 56 6.28 -5.75 10.51
C LEU A 56 5.53 -7.01 10.08
N ILE A 57 4.97 -7.06 8.86
CA ILE A 57 4.31 -8.26 8.31
C ILE A 57 5.32 -9.41 8.27
N ASN A 58 6.54 -9.16 7.77
CA ASN A 58 7.58 -10.18 7.74
C ASN A 58 8.02 -10.59 9.15
N ALA A 59 8.09 -9.65 10.09
CA ALA A 59 8.40 -9.95 11.49
C ALA A 59 7.31 -10.82 12.13
N GLU A 60 6.03 -10.52 11.90
CA GLU A 60 4.87 -11.29 12.38
C GLU A 60 4.90 -12.72 11.84
N VAL A 61 5.14 -12.90 10.53
CA VAL A 61 5.20 -14.23 9.89
C VAL A 61 6.33 -15.09 10.46
N ASN A 62 7.45 -14.47 10.81
CA ASN A 62 8.62 -15.16 11.36
C ASN A 62 8.67 -15.18 12.89
N PHE A 63 7.64 -14.63 13.56
CA PHE A 63 7.61 -14.50 15.00
C PHE A 63 7.56 -15.87 15.67
N LYS A 64 8.45 -16.07 16.65
CA LYS A 64 8.48 -17.24 17.50
C LYS A 64 8.37 -16.76 18.94
N PRO A 65 7.26 -17.03 19.63
CA PRO A 65 7.08 -16.58 21.00
C PRO A 65 8.12 -17.26 21.91
N GLU A 66 8.83 -16.49 22.73
CA GLU A 66 9.76 -17.03 23.74
C GLU A 66 9.02 -17.44 25.03
N ALA A 67 7.85 -16.85 25.29
CA ALA A 67 6.96 -17.14 26.41
C ALA A 67 5.48 -17.10 25.95
N ASP A 68 4.54 -16.70 26.83
CA ASP A 68 3.12 -16.46 26.50
C ASP A 68 2.89 -15.04 25.94
N GLU A 69 3.84 -14.53 25.15
CA GLU A 69 3.73 -13.23 24.49
C GLU A 69 3.31 -13.39 23.02
N SER A 70 2.38 -12.56 22.56
CA SER A 70 2.01 -12.48 21.15
C SER A 70 2.80 -11.41 20.42
N PHE A 71 2.85 -11.49 19.08
CA PHE A 71 3.57 -10.53 18.25
C PHE A 71 3.12 -9.09 18.51
N ALA A 72 1.81 -8.87 18.66
CA ALA A 72 1.25 -7.55 18.94
C ALA A 72 1.81 -6.92 20.22
N GLU A 73 2.17 -7.73 21.22
CA GLU A 73 2.73 -7.25 22.48
C GLU A 73 4.16 -6.80 22.31
N VAL A 74 4.96 -7.61 21.63
CA VAL A 74 6.38 -7.36 21.42
C VAL A 74 6.57 -6.19 20.48
N ALA A 75 5.76 -6.09 19.42
CA ALA A 75 5.82 -5.04 18.41
C ALA A 75 4.89 -3.84 18.72
N MET A 76 4.35 -3.76 19.93
CA MET A 76 3.41 -2.70 20.33
C MET A 76 3.94 -1.29 20.00
N PRO A 77 5.20 -0.92 20.32
CA PRO A 77 5.71 0.42 20.01
C PRO A 77 5.70 0.75 18.52
N GLU A 78 6.08 -0.20 17.67
CA GLU A 78 6.10 -0.03 16.22
C GLU A 78 4.69 0.08 15.64
N ILE A 79 3.76 -0.76 16.13
CA ILE A 79 2.35 -0.74 15.71
C ILE A 79 1.72 0.61 16.08
N GLU A 80 1.91 1.08 17.31
CA GLU A 80 1.41 2.38 17.77
C GLU A 80 1.99 3.53 16.97
N ALA A 81 3.29 3.51 16.67
CA ALA A 81 3.93 4.53 15.87
C ALA A 81 3.34 4.60 14.45
N MET A 82 3.10 3.45 13.81
CA MET A 82 2.47 3.39 12.48
C MET A 82 1.05 3.94 12.51
N ALA A 83 0.24 3.50 13.48
CA ALA A 83 -1.14 3.97 13.66
C ALA A 83 -1.17 5.50 13.89
N GLN A 84 -0.28 6.00 14.74
CA GLN A 84 -0.23 7.41 15.11
C GLN A 84 0.12 8.32 13.92
N VAL A 85 0.99 7.87 13.01
CA VAL A 85 1.34 8.61 11.78
C VAL A 85 0.16 8.65 10.80
N ILE A 86 -0.69 7.63 10.78
CA ILE A 86 -1.90 7.64 9.92
C ILE A 86 -2.95 8.59 10.48
N VAL A 87 -3.11 8.60 11.81
CA VAL A 87 -4.18 9.32 12.50
C VAL A 87 -3.84 10.81 12.73
N ASP A 88 -2.69 11.11 13.31
CA ASP A 88 -2.27 12.48 13.66
C ASP A 88 -1.13 13.02 12.76
N GLY A 89 -0.82 12.32 11.67
CA GLY A 89 0.24 12.73 10.75
C GLY A 89 -0.13 13.91 9.84
N CYS A 90 0.75 14.19 8.89
CA CYS A 90 0.61 15.32 7.97
C CYS A 90 -0.47 15.14 6.90
N VAL A 91 -1.01 13.93 6.76
CA VAL A 91 -1.90 13.54 5.66
C VAL A 91 -3.24 13.13 6.25
N ASN A 92 -4.31 13.75 5.76
CA ASN A 92 -5.65 13.29 6.07
C ASN A 92 -6.06 12.17 5.10
N PHE A 93 -5.83 10.93 5.51
CA PHE A 93 -6.13 9.74 4.71
C PHE A 93 -7.62 9.55 4.43
N SER A 94 -8.53 10.11 5.24
CA SER A 94 -9.98 10.01 5.04
C SER A 94 -10.47 10.73 3.78
N LYS A 95 -9.62 11.54 3.14
CA LYS A 95 -9.93 12.25 1.90
C LYS A 95 -9.45 11.53 0.64
N ILE A 96 -8.71 10.44 0.80
CA ILE A 96 -8.21 9.65 -0.32
C ILE A 96 -9.40 8.90 -0.92
N ARG A 97 -9.49 8.90 -2.25
CA ARG A 97 -10.53 8.18 -2.98
C ARG A 97 -10.19 6.71 -3.07
N PHE A 98 -11.22 5.88 -3.13
CA PHE A 98 -11.04 4.43 -3.19
C PHE A 98 -10.09 4.00 -4.32
N TRP A 99 -10.25 4.58 -5.50
CA TRP A 99 -9.40 4.28 -6.66
C TRP A 99 -7.96 4.77 -6.51
N GLU A 100 -7.70 5.74 -5.63
CA GLU A 100 -6.34 6.20 -5.31
C GLU A 100 -5.65 5.26 -4.32
N ALA A 101 -6.39 4.44 -3.58
CA ALA A 101 -5.87 3.56 -2.53
C ALA A 101 -5.77 2.07 -2.93
N CYS A 102 -6.22 1.73 -4.14
CA CYS A 102 -6.36 0.37 -4.67
C CYS A 102 -5.93 0.34 -6.16
N GLU A 103 -5.88 -0.85 -6.77
CA GLU A 103 -5.72 -1.01 -8.22
C GLU A 103 -7.10 -1.24 -8.83
N THR A 104 -7.61 -0.22 -9.51
CA THR A 104 -8.94 -0.23 -10.14
C THR A 104 -8.89 -0.39 -11.65
N ALA A 105 -7.70 -0.55 -12.23
CA ALA A 105 -7.52 -0.66 -13.67
C ALA A 105 -6.28 -1.49 -14.03
N GLN A 106 -6.30 -2.09 -15.22
CA GLN A 106 -5.16 -2.75 -15.83
C GLN A 106 -4.88 -2.15 -17.21
N VAL A 107 -3.63 -2.23 -17.68
CA VAL A 107 -3.29 -1.79 -19.03
C VAL A 107 -3.83 -2.80 -20.04
N ALA A 108 -4.64 -2.33 -20.97
CA ALA A 108 -5.10 -3.07 -22.14
C ALA A 108 -4.65 -2.37 -23.43
N TRP A 109 -4.72 -3.08 -24.55
CA TRP A 109 -4.22 -2.60 -25.84
C TRP A 109 -5.30 -2.66 -26.90
N GLU A 110 -5.52 -1.55 -27.60
CA GLU A 110 -6.28 -1.51 -28.83
C GLU A 110 -5.31 -1.72 -30.00
N GLU A 111 -5.54 -2.77 -30.78
CA GLU A 111 -4.67 -3.15 -31.91
C GLU A 111 -5.36 -2.86 -33.24
N THR A 112 -4.74 -2.02 -34.06
CA THR A 112 -5.14 -1.84 -35.47
C THR A 112 -4.36 -2.82 -36.32
N LYS A 113 -5.05 -3.61 -37.14
CA LYS A 113 -4.46 -4.61 -38.05
C LYS A 113 -4.57 -4.18 -39.51
N ASP A 114 -3.59 -4.54 -40.32
CA ASP A 114 -3.61 -4.34 -41.77
C ASP A 114 -4.49 -5.37 -42.49
N GLU A 115 -4.51 -5.31 -43.82
CA GLU A 115 -5.27 -6.23 -44.68
C GLU A 115 -4.79 -7.70 -44.59
N ASN A 116 -3.56 -7.93 -44.12
CA ASN A 116 -2.98 -9.26 -43.91
C ASN A 116 -3.20 -9.78 -42.48
N GLY A 117 -3.79 -8.97 -41.60
CA GLY A 117 -3.99 -9.27 -40.19
C GLY A 117 -2.78 -8.98 -39.31
N GLU A 118 -1.74 -8.32 -39.84
CA GLU A 118 -0.56 -7.87 -39.08
C GLU A 118 -0.88 -6.60 -38.29
N VAL A 119 -0.45 -6.55 -37.03
CA VAL A 119 -0.69 -5.38 -36.16
C VAL A 119 0.20 -4.23 -36.61
N VAL A 120 -0.42 -3.12 -37.04
CA VAL A 120 0.27 -1.91 -37.51
C VAL A 120 0.27 -0.77 -36.50
N GLN A 121 -0.60 -0.85 -35.49
CA GLN A 121 -0.66 0.12 -34.40
C GLN A 121 -1.15 -0.56 -33.13
N ARG A 122 -0.56 -0.17 -31.99
CA ARG A 122 -1.06 -0.51 -30.65
C ARG A 122 -1.22 0.78 -29.85
N VAL A 123 -2.37 0.97 -29.23
CA VAL A 123 -2.66 2.11 -28.35
C VAL A 123 -3.02 1.56 -26.96
N PRO A 124 -2.30 1.93 -25.89
CA PRO A 124 -2.65 1.49 -24.55
C PRO A 124 -3.85 2.27 -24.03
N TYR A 125 -4.71 1.61 -23.26
CA TYR A 125 -5.78 2.25 -22.51
C TYR A 125 -5.94 1.57 -21.14
N GLY A 126 -6.54 2.30 -20.19
CA GLY A 126 -6.89 1.73 -18.89
C GLY A 126 -8.22 0.96 -18.97
N ASP A 127 -8.17 -0.34 -18.74
CA ASP A 127 -9.33 -1.21 -18.64
C ASP A 127 -9.75 -1.34 -17.16
N PRO A 128 -10.95 -0.89 -16.76
CA PRO A 128 -11.40 -0.95 -15.37
C PRO A 128 -11.46 -2.39 -14.84
N LEU A 129 -11.05 -2.57 -13.58
CA LEU A 129 -11.15 -3.84 -12.86
C LEU A 129 -12.41 -3.85 -11.97
N ASP A 130 -13.21 -4.91 -12.11
CA ASP A 130 -14.33 -5.22 -11.23
C ASP A 130 -14.30 -6.73 -10.86
N PRO A 131 -14.00 -7.09 -9.59
CA PRO A 131 -13.71 -6.21 -8.47
C PRO A 131 -12.29 -5.59 -8.54
N PRO A 132 -12.08 -4.42 -7.91
CA PRO A 132 -10.76 -3.84 -7.68
C PRO A 132 -9.81 -4.80 -6.93
N ARG A 133 -8.50 -4.64 -7.16
CA ARG A 133 -7.43 -5.38 -6.45
C ARG A 133 -6.75 -4.47 -5.43
N GLU A 134 -5.99 -5.05 -4.49
CA GLU A 134 -5.27 -4.27 -3.46
C GLU A 134 -4.31 -3.21 -4.04
N GLY A 135 -3.72 -3.47 -5.21
CA GLY A 135 -2.96 -2.49 -5.97
C GLY A 135 -1.76 -1.87 -5.27
N ASN A 136 -1.81 -0.56 -5.04
CA ASN A 136 -0.76 0.17 -4.32
C ASN A 136 -0.76 -0.09 -2.80
N ARG A 137 -1.71 -0.89 -2.31
CA ARG A 137 -1.79 -1.45 -0.95
C ARG A 137 -1.97 -0.40 0.15
N LEU A 138 -2.39 0.82 -0.18
CA LEU A 138 -2.62 1.82 0.86
C LEU A 138 -3.74 1.36 1.80
N LEU A 139 -4.91 1.03 1.23
CA LEU A 139 -6.06 0.62 2.03
C LEU A 139 -5.75 -0.67 2.82
N SER A 140 -5.19 -1.68 2.16
CA SER A 140 -4.88 -2.96 2.82
C SER A 140 -3.84 -2.83 3.94
N ASN A 141 -2.86 -1.93 3.81
CA ASN A 141 -1.92 -1.65 4.88
C ASN A 141 -2.55 -0.89 6.05
N VAL A 142 -3.43 0.08 5.80
CA VAL A 142 -4.17 0.78 6.88
C VAL A 142 -5.07 -0.20 7.65
N GLU A 143 -5.78 -1.09 6.95
CA GLU A 143 -6.59 -2.15 7.57
C GLU A 143 -5.74 -3.13 8.38
N LYS A 144 -4.54 -3.48 7.90
CA LYS A 144 -3.62 -4.35 8.63
C LYS A 144 -3.12 -3.68 9.92
N ILE A 145 -2.80 -2.38 9.88
CA ILE A 145 -2.38 -1.61 11.05
C ILE A 145 -3.51 -1.48 12.06
N GLU A 146 -4.74 -1.23 11.61
CA GLU A 146 -5.93 -1.22 12.47
C GLU A 146 -6.15 -2.57 13.16
N SER A 147 -6.00 -3.68 12.42
CA SER A 147 -6.07 -5.03 12.96
C SER A 147 -5.01 -5.29 14.04
N TRP A 148 -3.77 -4.85 13.84
CA TRP A 148 -2.73 -4.93 14.87
C TRP A 148 -3.04 -4.08 16.09
N MET A 149 -3.52 -2.84 15.90
CA MET A 149 -3.95 -1.98 17.01
C MET A 149 -5.09 -2.61 17.82
N LYS A 150 -6.04 -3.28 17.17
CA LYS A 150 -7.11 -4.04 17.85
C LYS A 150 -6.54 -5.16 18.73
N GLN A 151 -5.51 -5.86 18.25
CA GLN A 151 -4.83 -6.90 19.02
C GLN A 151 -4.09 -6.31 20.23
N VAL A 152 -3.32 -5.23 20.04
CA VAL A 152 -2.64 -4.51 21.15
C VAL A 152 -3.64 -4.05 22.20
N HIS A 153 -4.74 -3.44 21.78
CA HIS A 153 -5.78 -2.94 22.68
C HIS A 153 -6.43 -4.08 23.48
N LYS A 154 -6.72 -5.20 22.82
CA LYS A 154 -7.25 -6.40 23.48
C LYS A 154 -6.28 -6.99 24.50
N VAL A 155 -4.99 -7.10 24.17
CA VAL A 155 -3.97 -7.54 25.15
C VAL A 155 -3.98 -6.63 26.36
N HIS A 156 -4.06 -5.31 26.16
CA HIS A 156 -4.08 -4.36 27.27
C HIS A 156 -5.27 -4.57 28.19
N GLU A 157 -6.45 -4.85 27.62
CA GLU A 157 -7.64 -5.21 28.40
C GLU A 157 -7.41 -6.48 29.23
N GLU A 158 -6.82 -7.52 28.63
CA GLU A 158 -6.59 -8.82 29.27
C GLU A 158 -5.52 -8.77 30.37
N LYS A 159 -4.44 -8.01 30.16
CA LYS A 159 -3.33 -7.86 31.12
C LYS A 159 -3.58 -6.76 32.17
N GLY A 160 -4.58 -5.92 31.93
CA GLY A 160 -4.99 -4.83 32.81
C GLY A 160 -4.12 -3.58 32.70
N MET A 161 -4.61 -2.47 33.25
CA MET A 161 -4.03 -1.13 33.10
C MET A 161 -2.60 -1.01 33.69
N GLY A 162 -2.18 -1.90 34.58
CA GLY A 162 -0.80 -1.89 35.06
C GLY A 162 0.23 -2.30 34.00
N TRP A 163 -0.19 -2.95 32.90
CA TRP A 163 0.69 -3.63 31.96
C TRP A 163 1.68 -2.70 31.26
N VAL A 164 1.21 -1.55 30.78
CA VAL A 164 2.04 -0.60 30.01
C VAL A 164 2.58 0.55 30.86
N SER A 165 2.23 0.60 32.14
CA SER A 165 2.75 1.63 33.04
C SER A 165 4.19 1.30 33.43
N PRO A 166 5.17 2.21 33.20
CA PRO A 166 6.56 2.01 33.62
C PRO A 166 6.74 1.74 35.12
N TYR A 167 5.75 2.16 35.93
CA TYR A 167 5.73 2.01 37.39
C TYR A 167 4.55 1.17 37.89
N GLY A 168 3.75 0.58 36.99
CA GLY A 168 2.55 -0.18 37.32
C GLY A 168 1.38 0.66 37.86
N CYS A 169 1.39 1.98 37.65
CA CYS A 169 0.32 2.89 38.03
C CYS A 169 -0.90 2.68 37.10
N PRO A 170 -2.08 2.28 37.64
CA PRO A 170 -3.26 2.04 36.83
C PRO A 170 -3.74 3.26 36.03
N GLU A 171 -3.49 4.48 36.51
CA GLU A 171 -3.92 5.71 35.86
C GLU A 171 -3.19 5.96 34.52
N ASP A 172 -1.88 5.73 34.47
CA ASP A 172 -1.08 5.89 33.26
C ASP A 172 -1.50 4.86 32.19
N GLY A 173 -1.79 3.64 32.64
CA GLY A 173 -2.32 2.61 31.76
C GLY A 173 -3.71 2.90 31.25
N GLN A 174 -4.61 3.41 32.09
CA GLN A 174 -5.93 3.83 31.65
C GLN A 174 -5.81 4.89 30.55
N GLN A 175 -4.95 5.89 30.73
CA GLN A 175 -4.72 6.91 29.70
C GLN A 175 -4.20 6.30 28.39
N ALA A 176 -3.25 5.36 28.45
CA ALA A 176 -2.75 4.67 27.27
C ALA A 176 -3.82 3.81 26.59
N PHE A 177 -4.67 3.14 27.38
CA PHE A 177 -5.80 2.36 26.88
C PHE A 177 -6.81 3.25 26.13
N ASP A 178 -7.19 4.37 26.73
CA ASP A 178 -8.13 5.33 26.15
C ASP A 178 -7.57 5.96 24.88
N ASN A 179 -6.28 6.29 24.85
CA ASN A 179 -5.60 6.79 23.65
C ASN A 179 -5.64 5.78 22.50
N ARG A 180 -5.41 4.49 22.78
CA ARG A 180 -5.53 3.42 21.77
C ARG A 180 -6.96 3.30 21.26
N ALA A 181 -7.96 3.37 22.13
CA ALA A 181 -9.36 3.31 21.75
C ALA A 181 -9.73 4.46 20.79
N LYS A 182 -9.30 5.68 21.11
CA LYS A 182 -9.49 6.85 20.24
C LYS A 182 -8.77 6.68 18.89
N CYS A 183 -7.51 6.24 18.90
CA CYS A 183 -6.76 5.97 17.68
C CYS A 183 -7.45 4.93 16.80
N LEU A 184 -8.02 3.87 17.40
CA LEU A 184 -8.80 2.86 16.69
C LEU A 184 -10.06 3.42 16.04
N GLU A 185 -10.81 4.27 16.74
CA GLU A 185 -12.00 4.94 16.18
C GLU A 185 -11.64 5.79 14.95
N GLU A 186 -10.53 6.52 15.03
CA GLU A 186 -10.05 7.35 13.92
C GLU A 186 -9.54 6.50 12.74
N LEU A 187 -8.83 5.40 12.99
CA LEU A 187 -8.45 4.43 11.95
C LEU A 187 -9.67 3.83 11.25
N SER A 188 -10.69 3.39 11.99
CA SER A 188 -11.92 2.86 11.41
C SER A 188 -12.63 3.93 10.56
N THR A 189 -12.66 5.18 11.03
CA THR A 189 -13.24 6.31 10.28
C THR A 189 -12.48 6.58 8.98
N ILE A 190 -11.15 6.47 8.99
CA ILE A 190 -10.31 6.61 7.78
C ILE A 190 -10.62 5.49 6.78
N ILE A 191 -10.69 4.24 7.24
CA ILE A 191 -10.99 3.07 6.40
C ILE A 191 -12.38 3.22 5.77
N ASP A 192 -13.39 3.58 6.56
CA ASP A 192 -14.75 3.82 6.08
C ASP A 192 -14.80 5.00 5.10
N GLY A 193 -14.02 6.05 5.34
CA GLY A 193 -13.88 7.20 4.45
C GLY A 193 -13.34 6.81 3.08
N ILE A 194 -12.26 6.03 3.04
CA ILE A 194 -11.69 5.54 1.77
C ILE A 194 -12.68 4.61 1.06
N ASN A 195 -13.29 3.66 1.78
CA ASN A 195 -14.22 2.68 1.23
C ASN A 195 -15.54 3.27 0.73
N SER A 196 -15.88 4.49 1.11
CA SER A 196 -17.10 5.18 0.64
C SER A 196 -16.83 6.28 -0.39
N ASN A 197 -15.57 6.66 -0.60
CA ASN A 197 -15.19 7.78 -1.45
C ASN A 197 -14.82 7.33 -2.87
N PHE A 198 -15.83 6.97 -3.67
CA PHE A 198 -15.62 6.51 -5.05
C PHE A 198 -15.42 7.66 -6.05
N ASP A 199 -16.09 8.80 -5.90
CA ASP A 199 -16.11 9.87 -6.93
C ASP A 199 -16.45 11.29 -6.39
N SER A 200 -16.13 11.60 -5.12
CA SER A 200 -16.39 12.95 -4.57
C SER A 200 -15.49 14.04 -5.16
#